data_AF-A0A3M2SBP6-F1
#
_entry.id   AF-A0A3M2SBP6-F1
#
_cell.length_a   1.000
_cell.length_b   1.000
_cell.length_c   1.000
_cell.angle_alpha   90.00
_cell.angle_beta   90.00
_cell.angle_gamma   90.00
#
_symmetry.space_group_name_H-M   'P 1'
#
loop_
_entity.id
_entity.type
_entity.pdbx_description
1 polymer ?
#
loop_
_entity_poly.entity_id
_entity_poly.type
_entity_poly.pdbx_seq_one_letter_code
_entity_poly.pdbx_strand_id
1 'polypeptide(L)' 'MQDNLNRFGLVALATDLTIEGDAASLMPPGTRLHVTRIAFDNPTTEDNLRATGPRLRDAVDLLVPGVAL' A
#
# COMPACT_ATOMS: atom_id res chain seq x y z
N MET A 1 14.03 -9.81 18.21
CA MET A 1 13.50 -11.16 17.92
C MET A 1 12.65 -11.02 16.66
N GLN A 2 13.09 -11.57 15.52
CA GLN A 2 12.22 -11.64 14.34
C GLN A 2 11.11 -12.64 14.67
N ASP A 3 9.85 -12.22 14.59
CA ASP A 3 8.73 -13.16 14.66
C ASP A 3 8.65 -13.96 13.34
N ASN A 4 7.93 -15.08 13.36
CA ASN A 4 7.69 -15.92 12.17
C ASN A 4 6.52 -15.40 11.29
N LEU A 5 6.16 -14.11 11.34
CA LEU A 5 5.07 -13.57 10.54
C LEU A 5 5.55 -13.20 9.13
N ASN A 6 4.79 -13.66 8.13
CA ASN A 6 4.97 -13.25 6.75
C ASN A 6 4.28 -11.89 6.54
N ARG A 7 5.07 -10.83 6.44
CA ARG A 7 4.57 -9.44 6.34
C ARG A 7 4.45 -9.01 4.88
N PHE A 8 3.31 -8.44 4.53
CA PHE A 8 3.00 -7.89 3.22
C PHE A 8 2.72 -6.39 3.37
N GLY A 9 3.38 -5.58 2.54
CA GLY A 9 3.07 -4.16 2.39
C GLY A 9 2.16 -3.93 1.20
N LEU A 10 1.16 -3.05 1.36
CA LEU A 10 0.26 -2.65 0.29
C LEU A 10 0.10 -1.12 0.30
N VAL A 11 0.29 -0.50 -0.86
CA VAL A 11 -0.14 0.88 -1.10
C VAL A 11 -1.48 0.84 -1.81
N ALA A 12 -2.53 1.31 -1.15
CA ALA A 12 -3.88 1.36 -1.69
C ALA A 12 -4.28 2.80 -2.07
N LEU A 13 -5.28 2.93 -2.94
CA LEU A 13 -5.97 4.21 -3.11
C LEU A 13 -6.77 4.53 -1.85
N ALA A 14 -6.86 5.81 -1.51
CA ALA A 14 -7.65 6.28 -0.36
C ALA A 14 -9.15 5.92 -0.47
N THR A 15 -9.62 5.68 -1.70
CA THR A 15 -10.99 5.28 -2.01
C THR A 15 -11.17 3.77 -2.16
N ASP A 16 -10.13 2.96 -1.96
CA ASP A 16 -10.30 1.51 -1.88
C ASP A 16 -10.94 1.14 -0.54
N LEU A 17 -12.09 0.48 -0.61
CA LEU A 17 -12.91 0.10 0.55
C LEU A 17 -13.01 -1.43 0.73
N THR A 18 -12.36 -2.23 -0.11
CA THR A 18 -12.58 -3.68 -0.15
C THR A 18 -11.31 -4.48 0.11
N ILE A 19 -10.14 -3.99 -0.29
CA ILE A 19 -8.92 -4.81 -0.33
C ILE A 19 -8.50 -5.34 1.05
N GLU A 20 -8.72 -4.57 2.12
CA GLU A 20 -8.40 -5.02 3.48
C GLU A 20 -9.33 -6.15 3.96
N GLY A 21 -10.61 -6.10 3.58
CA GLY A 21 -11.59 -7.15 3.88
C GLY A 21 -11.32 -8.43 3.09
N ASP A 22 -11.00 -8.28 1.79
CA ASP A 22 -10.61 -9.39 0.92
C ASP A 22 -9.33 -10.06 1.44
N ALA A 23 -8.33 -9.26 1.82
CA ALA A 23 -7.09 -9.75 2.42
C ALA A 23 -7.32 -10.52 3.72
N ALA A 24 -8.17 -10.01 4.62
CA ALA A 24 -8.51 -10.69 5.86
C ALA A 24 -9.15 -12.07 5.63
N SER A 25 -9.86 -12.24 4.50
CA SER A 25 -10.54 -13.48 4.14
C SER A 25 -9.66 -14.45 3.35
N LEU A 26 -8.75 -13.94 2.51
CA LEU A 26 -8.02 -14.74 1.52
C LEU A 26 -6.56 -15.02 1.90
N MET A 27 -5.94 -14.20 2.75
CA MET A 27 -4.51 -14.38 3.05
C MET A 27 -4.27 -15.62 3.93
N PRO A 28 -3.21 -16.40 3.66
CA PRO A 28 -2.89 -17.59 4.45
C PRO A 28 -2.66 -17.29 5.95
N PRO A 29 -2.84 -18.28 6.83
CA PRO A 29 -2.45 -18.16 8.23
C PRO A 29 -0.97 -17.75 8.38
N GLY A 30 -0.69 -16.97 9.42
CA GLY A 30 0.67 -16.47 9.71
C GLY A 30 1.09 -15.26 8.87
N THR A 31 0.18 -14.70 8.07
CA THR A 31 0.44 -13.47 7.31
C THR A 31 -0.06 -12.22 8.04
N ARG A 32 0.55 -11.07 7.74
CA ARG A 32 0.12 -9.75 8.20
C ARG A 32 0.18 -8.76 7.06
N LEU A 33 -0.92 -8.07 6.81
CA LEU A 33 -0.99 -6.98 5.85
C LEU A 33 -0.78 -5.64 6.56
N HIS A 34 0.08 -4.80 5.99
CA HIS A 34 0.34 -3.44 6.40
C HIS A 34 -0.01 -2.52 5.23
N VAL A 35 -0.94 -1.59 5.45
CA VAL A 35 -1.50 -0.75 4.37
C VAL A 35 -1.16 0.71 4.60
N THR A 36 -0.66 1.36 3.56
CA THR A 36 -0.58 2.83 3.45
C THR A 36 -1.42 3.28 2.26
N ARG A 37 -1.77 4.55 2.22
CA ARG A 37 -2.74 5.08 1.26
C ARG A 37 -2.22 6.31 0.53
N ILE A 38 -2.59 6.43 -0.74
CA ILE A 38 -2.41 7.64 -1.54
C ILE A 38 -3.77 8.21 -1.94
N ALA A 39 -3.85 9.54 -2.08
CA ALA A 39 -5.07 10.18 -2.57
C ALA A 39 -5.40 9.74 -4.01
N PHE A 40 -6.69 9.64 -4.31
CA PHE A 40 -7.19 9.41 -5.67
C PHE A 40 -7.56 10.76 -6.29
N ASP A 41 -6.96 11.09 -7.44
CA ASP A 41 -7.28 12.31 -8.19
C ASP A 41 -8.38 12.02 -9.22
N ASN A 42 -9.49 12.75 -9.13
CA ASN A 42 -10.64 12.65 -10.03
C ASN A 42 -10.99 14.03 -10.63
N PRO A 43 -10.98 14.21 -11.97
CA PRO A 43 -10.75 13.19 -12.99
C PRO A 43 -9.30 12.71 -13.06
N THR A 44 -9.13 11.45 -13.47
CA THR A 44 -7.81 10.90 -13.81
C THR A 44 -7.30 11.57 -15.08
N THR A 45 -6.26 12.38 -14.96
CA THR A 45 -5.56 13.02 -16.08
C THR A 45 -4.13 12.49 -16.16
N GLU A 46 -3.48 12.64 -17.32
CA GLU A 46 -2.06 12.30 -17.48
C GLU A 46 -1.18 13.05 -16.47
N ASP A 47 -1.43 14.35 -16.30
CA ASP A 47 -0.67 15.22 -15.39
C ASP A 47 -0.75 14.72 -13.94
N ASN A 48 -1.96 14.39 -13.46
CA ASN A 48 -2.15 13.90 -12.09
C ASN A 48 -1.58 12.49 -11.90
N LEU A 49 -1.65 11.63 -12.92
CA LEU A 49 -0.99 10.31 -12.88
C LEU A 49 0.53 10.45 -12.80
N ARG A 50 1.15 11.36 -13.56
CA ARG A 50 2.58 11.63 -13.46
C ARG A 50 2.97 12.17 -12.09
N ALA A 51 2.10 12.96 -11.46
CA ALA A 51 2.27 13.45 -10.09
C ALA A 51 2.10 12.37 -9.00
N THR A 52 1.60 11.18 -9.35
CA THR A 52 1.40 10.07 -8.39
C THR A 52 2.72 9.40 -7.98
N GLY A 53 3.75 9.42 -8.83
CA GLY A 53 5.05 8.79 -8.58
C GLY A 53 5.69 9.18 -7.23
N PRO A 54 5.86 10.48 -6.93
CA PRO A 54 6.35 10.93 -5.62
C PRO A 54 5.50 10.45 -4.44
N ARG A 55 4.18 10.47 -4.57
CA ARG A 55 3.25 10.02 -3.52
C ARG A 55 3.38 8.52 -3.22
N LEU A 56 3.64 7.72 -4.26
CA LEU A 56 3.93 6.29 -4.09
C LEU A 56 5.22 6.08 -3.29
N ARG A 57 6.28 6.84 -3.59
CA ARG A 57 7.54 6.75 -2.84
C ARG A 57 7.32 7.06 -1.36
N ASP A 58 6.66 8.18 -1.06
CA ASP A 58 6.35 8.58 0.31
C ASP A 58 5.51 7.51 1.05
N ALA A 59 4.54 6.90 0.37
CA ALA A 59 3.70 5.85 0.93
C ALA A 59 4.46 4.53 1.17
N VAL A 60 5.43 4.19 0.32
CA VAL A 60 6.28 2.99 0.49
C VAL A 60 7.31 3.18 1.60
N ASP A 61 7.85 4.39 1.78
CA ASP A 61 8.80 4.70 2.86
C ASP A 61 8.20 4.45 4.26
N LEU A 62 6.88 4.54 4.39
CA LEU A 62 6.14 4.17 5.61
C LEU A 62 6.04 2.65 5.84
N LEU A 63 6.16 1.84 4.78
CA LEU A 63 6.07 0.37 4.85
C LEU A 63 7.44 -0.28 5.03
N VAL A 64 8.44 0.17 4.25
CA VAL A 64 9.78 -0.44 4.22
C VAL A 64 10.86 0.66 4.18
N PRO A 65 11.09 1.36 5.31
CA PRO A 65 12.00 2.51 5.34
C PRO A 65 13.44 2.09 5.04
N GLY A 66 14.14 2.92 4.26
CA GLY A 66 15.57 2.74 3.97
C GLY A 66 15.90 1.75 2.86
N VAL A 67 14.90 1.26 2.13
CA VAL A 67 15.10 0.46 0.91
C VAL A 67 15.13 1.39 -0.30
N ALA A 68 16.16 1.24 -1.14
CA ALA A 68 16.25 1.99 -2.39
C ALA A 68 15.21 1.47 -3.39
N LEU A 69 14.31 2.37 -3.82
CA LEU A 69 13.27 2.13 -4.84
C LEU A 69 13.63 2.81 -6.15
#